data_AF-A0A0C3D210-F1
#
_entry.id   AF-A0A0C3D210-F1
#
_cell.length_a   1.000
_cell.length_b   1.000
_cell.length_c   1.000
_cell.angle_alpha   90.00
_cell.angle_beta   90.00
_cell.angle_gamma   90.00
#
_symmetry.space_group_name_H-M   'P 1'
#
loop_
_entity.id
_entity.type
_entity.pdbx_description
1 polymer ?
#
loop_
_entity_poly.entity_id
_entity_poly.type
_entity_poly.pdbx_seq_one_letter_code
_entity_poly.pdbx_strand_id
1 'polypeptide(L)'
;MMMLELEDKVEMFDGQAAHGQCFLHVGNLVGKTMVKAFDLSKKSAEGDKLEDNELEALTEGLEAKNWQTIAENDGDFFDDDDTDSWVNELLLLTPKECADLEGQVRPVRIALAKIQKLAFKIIHSTTIILPVWDAVCVDQDLKPRRMPRDVSTRWNSVFDMTDFAVSYHQVLEAMTDK
;
A
#
# COMPACT_ATOMS: atom_id res chain seq x y z
N MET A 1 -13.38 20.15 29.54
CA MET A 1 -13.01 21.11 30.59
C MET A 1 -11.49 21.19 30.79
N MET A 2 -10.72 20.08 30.78
CA MET A 2 -9.24 20.13 30.85
C MET A 2 -8.52 20.74 29.63
N MET A 3 -9.06 20.60 28.41
CA MET A 3 -8.36 21.07 27.19
C MET A 3 -8.29 22.59 27.06
N LEU A 4 -9.31 23.31 27.54
CA LEU A 4 -9.35 24.78 27.51
C LEU A 4 -8.34 25.41 28.48
N GLU A 5 -7.98 24.69 29.54
CA GLU A 5 -6.99 25.18 30.53
C GLU A 5 -5.54 24.97 30.08
N LEU A 6 -5.30 24.09 29.08
CA LEU A 6 -3.98 23.82 28.51
C LEU A 6 -3.62 24.83 27.41
N GLU A 7 -4.61 25.26 26.63
CA GLU A 7 -4.49 26.28 25.59
C GLU A 7 -3.96 27.62 26.15
N ASP A 8 -4.36 27.96 27.37
CA ASP A 8 -3.97 29.21 28.04
C ASP A 8 -2.58 29.13 28.73
N LYS A 9 -2.03 27.91 28.89
CA LYS A 9 -0.77 27.67 29.64
C LYS A 9 0.40 27.28 28.76
N VAL A 10 0.16 26.90 27.51
CA VAL A 10 1.19 26.51 26.55
C VAL A 10 0.95 27.31 25.27
N GLU A 11 1.71 28.39 25.08
CA GLU A 11 1.59 29.32 23.94
C GLU A 11 1.69 28.64 22.56
N MET A 12 2.19 27.41 22.50
CA MET A 12 2.39 26.62 21.28
C MET A 12 1.35 25.50 21.09
N PHE A 13 0.38 25.37 22.01
CA PHE A 13 -0.66 24.36 21.95
C PHE A 13 -1.97 25.00 21.44
N ASP A 14 -2.27 24.84 20.15
CA ASP A 14 -3.47 25.39 19.47
C ASP A 14 -4.79 24.69 19.88
N GLY A 15 -4.91 24.33 21.15
CA GLY A 15 -6.12 23.81 21.77
C GLY A 15 -6.69 22.55 21.07
N GLN A 16 -8.00 22.56 20.85
CA GLN A 16 -8.74 21.41 20.31
C GLN A 16 -8.34 21.03 18.87
N ALA A 17 -7.81 21.98 18.09
CA ALA A 17 -7.37 21.74 16.71
C ALA A 17 -6.03 20.98 16.66
N ALA A 18 -5.05 21.37 17.49
CA ALA A 18 -3.81 20.62 17.67
C ALA A 18 -4.08 19.19 18.16
N HIS A 19 -5.05 19.01 19.07
CA HIS A 19 -5.43 17.69 19.57
C HIS A 19 -6.02 16.76 18.50
N GLY A 20 -6.88 17.28 17.61
CA GLY A 20 -7.40 16.52 16.47
C GLY A 20 -6.31 16.11 15.48
N GLN A 21 -5.34 17.00 15.24
CA GLN A 21 -4.16 16.71 14.42
C GLN A 21 -3.25 15.66 15.09
N CYS A 22 -3.02 15.73 16.40
CA CYS A 22 -2.28 14.71 17.15
C CYS A 22 -2.95 13.35 17.07
N PHE A 23 -4.29 13.25 17.23
CA PHE A 23 -4.99 11.97 17.10
C PHE A 23 -4.91 11.40 15.69
N LEU A 24 -5.08 12.25 14.67
CA LEU A 24 -4.99 11.80 13.28
C LEU A 24 -3.56 11.34 12.94
N HIS A 25 -2.55 12.08 13.42
CA HIS A 25 -1.14 11.73 13.25
C HIS A 25 -0.77 10.44 13.99
N VAL A 26 -1.18 10.26 15.25
CA VAL A 26 -0.97 9.01 16.00
C VAL A 26 -1.72 7.84 15.35
N GLY A 27 -2.95 8.06 14.87
CA GLY A 27 -3.70 7.05 14.12
C GLY A 27 -3.00 6.65 12.83
N ASN A 28 -2.44 7.62 12.10
CA ASN A 28 -1.62 7.39 10.90
C ASN A 28 -0.37 6.59 11.23
N LEU A 29 0.35 6.96 12.31
CA LEU A 29 1.53 6.27 12.80
C LEU A 29 1.24 4.81 13.19
N VAL A 30 0.18 4.56 13.97
CA VAL A 30 -0.26 3.20 14.33
C VAL A 30 -0.66 2.40 13.09
N GLY A 31 -1.34 3.03 12.14
CA GLY A 31 -1.65 2.41 10.85
C GLY A 31 -0.39 1.99 10.10
N LYS A 32 0.60 2.90 10.00
CA LYS A 32 1.90 2.63 9.37
C LYS A 32 2.62 1.47 10.04
N THR A 33 2.64 1.36 11.38
CA THR A 33 3.30 0.23 12.07
C THR A 33 2.60 -1.11 11.84
N MET A 34 1.27 -1.15 11.79
CA MET A 34 0.52 -2.38 11.51
C MET A 34 0.70 -2.85 10.06
N VAL A 35 0.80 -1.92 9.11
CA VAL A 35 0.95 -2.23 7.68
C VAL A 35 2.38 -2.65 7.31
N LYS A 36 3.40 -2.30 8.12
CA LYS A 36 4.82 -2.69 7.90
C LYS A 36 5.03 -4.19 7.68
N ALA A 37 4.19 -5.06 8.24
CA ALA A 37 4.25 -6.51 7.99
C ALA A 37 4.00 -6.88 6.52
N PHE A 38 3.22 -6.07 5.81
CA PHE A 38 2.82 -6.28 4.42
C PHE A 38 3.68 -5.49 3.42
N ASP A 39 4.51 -4.55 3.89
CA ASP A 39 5.45 -3.83 3.03
C ASP A 39 6.38 -4.82 2.34
N LEU A 40 6.73 -4.61 1.08
CA LEU A 40 7.65 -5.48 0.37
C LEU A 40 9.07 -5.25 0.91
N SER A 41 9.55 -6.15 1.77
CA SER A 41 10.88 -5.98 2.39
C SER A 41 11.93 -6.11 1.29
N LYS A 42 12.65 -5.02 1.06
CA LYS A 42 13.79 -5.02 0.16
C LYS A 42 14.93 -5.79 0.83
N LYS A 43 15.12 -7.04 0.39
CA LYS A 43 16.11 -8.04 0.85
C LYS A 43 15.95 -8.52 2.30
N SER A 44 15.52 -9.77 2.44
CA SER A 44 16.18 -10.67 3.39
C SER A 44 17.12 -11.56 2.59
N ALA A 45 18.42 -11.46 2.84
CA ALA A 45 19.35 -12.45 2.36
C ALA A 45 19.04 -13.80 3.04
N GLU A 46 19.14 -14.88 2.26
CA GLU A 46 19.16 -16.29 2.69
C GLU A 46 17.80 -16.89 3.16
N GLY A 47 16.96 -17.35 2.22
CA GLY A 47 15.88 -18.29 2.56
C GLY A 47 14.85 -18.61 1.47
N ASP A 48 15.10 -19.67 0.71
CA ASP A 48 14.21 -20.40 -0.24
C ASP A 48 14.13 -19.90 -1.71
N LYS A 49 14.93 -20.55 -2.56
CA LYS A 49 15.40 -20.06 -3.88
C LYS A 49 14.42 -20.22 -5.06
N LEU A 50 13.23 -20.79 -4.90
CA LEU A 50 12.40 -21.11 -6.08
C LEU A 50 11.32 -20.06 -6.36
N GLU A 51 10.71 -19.50 -5.32
CA GLU A 51 9.56 -18.60 -5.45
C GLU A 51 9.85 -17.16 -4.98
N ASP A 52 10.96 -16.93 -4.27
CA ASP A 52 11.53 -15.59 -4.06
C ASP A 52 11.78 -14.87 -5.39
N ASN A 53 12.13 -15.64 -6.43
CA ASN A 53 12.31 -15.14 -7.79
C ASN A 53 11.04 -14.50 -8.38
N GLU A 54 9.84 -15.02 -8.06
CA GLU A 54 8.59 -14.42 -8.57
C GLU A 54 8.31 -13.10 -7.86
N LEU A 55 8.44 -13.06 -6.53
CA LEU A 55 8.23 -11.83 -5.76
C LEU A 55 9.31 -10.78 -6.08
N GLU A 56 10.56 -11.19 -6.28
CA GLU A 56 11.69 -10.32 -6.65
C GLU A 56 11.54 -9.78 -8.08
N ALA A 57 11.15 -10.61 -9.05
CA ALA A 57 10.76 -10.12 -10.38
C ALA A 57 9.50 -9.22 -10.32
N LEU A 58 8.62 -9.47 -9.34
CA LEU A 58 7.47 -8.61 -9.09
C LEU A 58 7.89 -7.23 -8.56
N THR A 59 8.79 -7.18 -7.58
CA THR A 59 9.26 -5.95 -6.93
C THR A 59 10.17 -5.11 -7.83
N GLU A 60 11.12 -5.70 -8.56
CA GLU A 60 12.01 -4.97 -9.48
C GLU A 60 11.21 -4.19 -10.53
N GLY A 61 10.18 -4.83 -11.09
CA GLY A 61 9.28 -4.20 -12.06
C GLY A 61 8.34 -3.16 -11.45
N LEU A 62 8.26 -3.03 -10.13
CA LEU A 62 7.44 -2.05 -9.40
C LEU A 62 8.30 -0.85 -8.96
N GLU A 63 9.51 -1.12 -8.47
CA GLU A 63 10.48 -0.09 -8.09
C GLU A 63 10.91 0.78 -9.27
N ALA A 64 11.26 0.18 -10.41
CA ALA A 64 11.62 0.92 -11.62
C ALA A 64 10.50 1.88 -12.09
N LYS A 65 9.24 1.52 -11.83
CA LYS A 65 8.05 2.33 -12.16
C LYS A 65 7.73 3.38 -11.12
N ASN A 66 8.04 3.12 -9.85
CA ASN A 66 7.87 4.08 -8.76
C ASN A 66 8.81 5.28 -8.98
N TRP A 67 10.07 5.06 -9.35
CA TRP A 67 11.03 6.12 -9.69
C TRP A 67 10.54 7.03 -10.83
N GLN A 68 9.89 6.46 -11.84
CA GLN A 68 9.33 7.21 -12.97
C GLN A 68 8.15 8.11 -12.56
N THR A 69 7.43 7.74 -11.50
CA THR A 69 6.26 8.47 -10.99
C THR A 69 6.66 9.56 -9.97
N ILE A 70 7.71 9.32 -9.18
CA ILE A 70 8.29 10.32 -8.27
C ILE A 70 8.77 11.54 -9.07
N ALA A 71 9.42 11.31 -10.22
CA ALA A 71 9.88 12.38 -11.10
C ALA A 71 8.74 13.18 -11.76
N GLU A 72 7.54 12.60 -11.90
CA GLU A 72 6.37 13.26 -12.51
C GLU A 72 5.53 14.05 -11.48
N ASN A 73 5.71 13.81 -10.17
CA ASN A 73 4.92 14.39 -9.08
C ASN A 73 5.77 15.28 -8.15
N ASP A 74 6.72 16.03 -8.72
CA ASP A 74 7.65 16.94 -8.02
C ASP A 74 6.90 18.17 -7.44
N GLY A 75 5.99 17.89 -6.52
CA GLY A 75 5.28 18.82 -5.67
C GLY A 75 5.65 18.48 -4.24
N ASP A 76 6.73 19.12 -3.79
CA ASP A 76 7.24 19.23 -2.43
C ASP A 76 6.20 18.93 -1.34
N PHE A 77 6.31 17.75 -0.73
CA PHE A 77 5.69 17.46 0.56
C PHE A 77 6.66 16.61 1.37
N PHE A 78 7.33 17.27 2.32
CA PHE A 78 8.12 16.64 3.36
C PHE A 78 7.17 15.78 4.23
N ASP A 79 6.98 14.49 3.89
CA ASP A 79 6.46 13.49 4.83
C ASP A 79 7.61 13.07 5.75
N ASP A 80 8.01 13.97 6.67
CA ASP A 80 8.94 13.68 7.76
C ASP A 80 8.16 13.07 8.94
N ASP A 81 7.37 12.03 8.66
CA ASP A 81 6.75 11.22 9.70
C ASP A 81 7.74 10.14 10.12
N ASP A 82 8.71 10.55 10.95
CA ASP A 82 9.76 9.69 11.50
C ASP A 82 9.14 8.55 12.33
N THR A 83 8.92 7.41 11.66
CA THR A 83 8.44 6.19 12.30
C THR A 83 9.56 5.36 12.93
N ASP A 84 10.83 5.81 12.90
CA ASP A 84 11.96 5.05 13.45
C ASP A 84 11.90 4.97 14.99
N SER A 85 11.24 5.93 15.65
CA SER A 85 11.04 5.90 17.10
C SER A 85 9.96 4.91 17.55
N TRP A 86 9.10 4.41 16.66
CA TRP A 86 8.05 3.46 17.04
C TRP A 86 8.60 2.04 17.04
N VAL A 87 8.28 1.29 18.10
CA VAL A 87 8.71 -0.10 18.23
C VAL A 87 8.08 -0.91 17.11
N ASN A 88 8.92 -1.39 16.18
CA ASN A 88 8.50 -2.38 15.20
C ASN A 88 8.39 -3.73 15.91
N GLU A 89 7.18 -4.14 16.25
CA GLU A 89 6.91 -5.40 16.95
C GLU A 89 7.42 -6.63 16.18
N LEU A 90 7.62 -6.52 14.86
CA LEU A 90 8.24 -7.55 14.03
C LEU A 90 9.69 -7.84 14.44
N LEU A 91 10.42 -6.85 14.96
CA LEU A 91 11.80 -7.04 15.45
C LEU A 91 11.86 -7.80 16.78
N LEU A 92 10.72 -7.88 17.49
CA LEU A 92 10.60 -8.59 18.76
C LEU A 92 10.16 -10.05 18.57
N LEU A 93 9.76 -10.43 17.36
CA LEU A 93 9.38 -11.80 17.04
C LEU A 93 10.61 -12.73 17.08
N THR A 94 10.40 -13.93 17.61
CA THR A 94 11.41 -14.98 17.52
C THR A 94 11.61 -15.42 16.07
N PRO A 95 12.76 -16.02 15.71
CA PRO A 95 12.98 -16.51 14.34
C PRO A 95 11.88 -17.47 13.84
N LYS A 96 11.28 -18.23 14.76
CA LYS A 96 10.17 -19.14 14.46
C LYS A 96 8.88 -18.39 14.16
N GLU A 97 8.55 -17.38 14.96
CA GLU A 97 7.35 -16.56 14.77
C GLU A 97 7.48 -15.66 13.52
N CYS A 98 8.68 -15.15 13.23
CA CYS A 98 8.97 -14.46 11.98
C CYS A 98 8.72 -15.37 10.77
N ALA A 99 9.21 -16.61 10.79
CA ALA A 99 9.03 -17.54 9.67
C ALA A 99 7.55 -17.93 9.47
N ASP A 100 6.81 -18.14 10.56
CA ASP A 100 5.36 -18.41 10.50
C ASP A 100 4.58 -17.21 9.95
N LEU A 101 4.89 -16.01 10.44
CA LEU A 101 4.28 -14.77 9.95
C LEU A 101 4.60 -14.53 8.47
N GLU A 102 5.85 -14.71 8.06
CA GLU A 102 6.23 -14.59 6.65
C GLU A 102 5.46 -15.60 5.79
N GLY A 103 5.32 -16.85 6.23
CA GLY A 103 4.51 -17.86 5.54
C GLY A 103 3.05 -17.44 5.35
N GLN A 104 2.46 -16.75 6.33
CA GLN A 104 1.07 -16.27 6.27
C GLN A 104 0.91 -14.99 5.44
N VAL A 105 1.88 -14.08 5.51
CA VAL A 105 1.81 -12.75 4.87
C VAL A 105 2.28 -12.79 3.41
N ARG A 106 3.18 -13.70 3.06
CA ARG A 106 3.71 -13.89 1.71
C ARG A 106 2.65 -14.01 0.61
N PRO A 107 1.60 -14.85 0.70
CA PRO A 107 0.57 -14.89 -0.34
C PRO A 107 -0.15 -13.54 -0.51
N VAL A 108 -0.35 -12.79 0.58
CA VAL A 108 -0.97 -11.47 0.57
C VAL A 108 -0.06 -10.45 -0.14
N ARG A 109 1.23 -10.45 0.16
CA ARG A 109 2.24 -9.60 -0.52
C ARG A 109 2.29 -9.86 -2.03
N ILE A 110 2.29 -11.13 -2.44
CA ILE A 110 2.29 -11.51 -3.87
C ILE A 110 1.02 -11.02 -4.55
N ALA A 111 -0.15 -11.28 -3.95
CA ALA A 111 -1.43 -10.82 -4.49
C ALA A 111 -1.46 -9.30 -4.63
N LEU A 112 -1.00 -8.57 -3.60
CA LEU A 112 -0.95 -7.12 -3.62
C LEU A 112 -0.04 -6.59 -4.74
N ALA A 113 1.16 -7.15 -4.89
CA ALA A 113 2.09 -6.76 -5.95
C ALA A 113 1.51 -7.02 -7.36
N LYS A 114 0.79 -8.14 -7.55
CA LYS A 114 0.10 -8.44 -8.81
C LYS A 114 -1.02 -7.43 -9.12
N ILE A 115 -1.84 -7.09 -8.13
CA ILE A 115 -2.92 -6.09 -8.26
C ILE A 115 -2.33 -4.72 -8.60
N GLN A 116 -1.30 -4.26 -7.88
CA GLN A 116 -0.61 -3.00 -8.16
C GLN A 116 -0.06 -2.95 -9.59
N LYS A 117 0.57 -4.03 -10.06
CA LYS A 117 1.06 -4.12 -11.44
C LYS A 117 -0.06 -4.06 -12.47
N LEU A 118 -1.18 -4.72 -12.21
CA LEU A 118 -2.32 -4.69 -13.10
C LEU A 118 -2.95 -3.29 -13.16
N ALA A 119 -3.18 -2.65 -12.02
CA ALA A 119 -3.69 -1.28 -11.94
C ALA A 119 -2.80 -0.31 -12.75
N PHE A 120 -1.48 -0.42 -12.58
CA PHE A 120 -0.51 0.34 -13.37
C PHE A 120 -0.66 0.08 -14.87
N LYS A 121 -0.72 -1.19 -15.27
CA LYS A 121 -0.87 -1.60 -16.67
C LYS A 121 -2.17 -1.09 -17.29
N ILE A 122 -3.28 -1.12 -16.57
CA ILE A 122 -4.59 -0.61 -17.04
C ILE A 122 -4.50 0.90 -17.30
N ILE A 123 -3.81 1.65 -16.45
CA ILE A 123 -3.64 3.11 -16.61
C ILE A 123 -2.71 3.45 -17.78
N HIS A 124 -1.60 2.72 -17.92
CA HIS A 124 -0.53 3.08 -18.88
C HIS A 124 -0.60 2.34 -20.22
N SER A 125 -1.39 1.27 -20.32
CA SER A 125 -1.62 0.51 -21.56
C SER A 125 -3.07 0.66 -22.02
N THR A 126 -3.45 1.90 -22.30
CA THR A 126 -4.81 2.31 -22.67
C THR A 126 -5.30 1.71 -24.00
N THR A 127 -4.39 1.24 -24.85
CA THR A 127 -4.71 0.71 -26.18
C THR A 127 -4.77 -0.82 -26.25
N ILE A 128 -4.21 -1.52 -25.27
CA ILE A 128 -4.11 -2.99 -25.28
C ILE A 128 -4.85 -3.59 -24.09
N ILE A 129 -4.51 -3.15 -22.87
CA ILE A 129 -5.02 -3.78 -21.66
C ILE A 129 -6.36 -3.18 -21.26
N LEU A 130 -6.53 -1.85 -21.38
CA LEU A 130 -7.78 -1.19 -21.03
C LEU A 130 -8.99 -1.68 -21.86
N PRO A 131 -8.91 -1.87 -23.19
CA PRO A 131 -10.04 -2.38 -23.96
C PRO A 131 -10.42 -3.81 -23.57
N VAL A 132 -9.42 -4.65 -23.25
CA VAL A 132 -9.67 -6.02 -22.78
C VAL A 132 -10.33 -6.00 -21.41
N TRP A 133 -9.85 -5.14 -20.49
CA TRP A 133 -10.47 -4.94 -19.18
C TRP A 133 -11.93 -4.49 -19.29
N ASP A 134 -12.20 -3.48 -20.13
CA ASP A 134 -13.54 -2.95 -20.32
C ASP A 134 -14.48 -4.00 -20.93
N ALA A 135 -14.00 -4.81 -21.89
CA ALA A 135 -14.77 -5.90 -22.46
C ALA A 135 -15.13 -6.96 -21.40
N VAL A 136 -14.16 -7.39 -20.60
CA VAL A 136 -14.40 -8.36 -19.51
C VAL A 136 -15.33 -7.79 -18.45
N CYS A 137 -15.25 -6.48 -18.13
CA CYS A 137 -16.21 -5.84 -17.24
C CYS A 137 -17.64 -5.96 -17.77
N VAL A 138 -17.84 -5.68 -19.06
CA VAL A 138 -19.17 -5.80 -19.70
C VAL A 138 -19.65 -7.25 -19.72
N ASP A 139 -18.76 -8.20 -20.02
CA ASP A 139 -19.08 -9.64 -20.03
C ASP A 139 -19.53 -10.15 -18.63
N GLN A 140 -19.08 -9.51 -17.55
CA GLN A 140 -19.46 -9.81 -16.17
C GLN A 140 -20.59 -8.90 -15.64
N ASP A 141 -21.30 -8.18 -16.52
CA ASP A 141 -22.37 -7.22 -16.15
C ASP A 141 -21.92 -6.11 -15.17
N LEU A 142 -20.62 -5.81 -15.14
CA LEU A 142 -20.04 -4.76 -14.31
C LEU A 142 -19.83 -3.48 -15.12
N LYS A 143 -20.05 -2.33 -14.46
CA LYS A 143 -19.75 -1.03 -15.09
C LYS A 143 -18.25 -0.92 -15.35
N PRO A 144 -17.82 -0.63 -16.60
CA PRO A 144 -16.41 -0.39 -16.92
C PRO A 144 -15.89 0.79 -16.11
N ARG A 145 -14.99 0.48 -15.16
CA ARG A 145 -14.32 1.46 -14.31
C ARG A 145 -12.86 1.08 -14.25
N ARG A 146 -11.98 2.07 -14.40
CA ARG A 146 -10.54 1.87 -14.21
C ARG A 146 -10.25 1.64 -12.74
N MET A 147 -9.45 0.60 -12.47
CA MET A 147 -8.93 0.32 -11.14
C MET A 147 -8.10 1.51 -10.64
N PRO A 148 -8.37 2.02 -9.41
CA PRO A 148 -7.49 2.99 -8.76
C PRO A 148 -6.08 2.42 -8.65
N ARG A 149 -5.06 3.26 -8.83
CA ARG A 149 -3.67 2.86 -8.62
C ARG A 149 -3.23 3.28 -7.23
N ASP A 150 -2.34 2.49 -6.67
CA ASP A 150 -1.57 2.84 -5.49
C ASP A 150 -0.63 4.05 -5.72
N VAL A 151 -0.68 5.02 -4.82
CA VAL A 151 0.05 6.30 -4.87
C VAL A 151 0.71 6.55 -3.52
N SER A 152 2.04 6.63 -3.48
CA SER A 152 2.80 6.81 -2.24
C SER A 152 2.41 8.05 -1.43
N THR A 153 1.92 9.11 -2.09
CA THR A 153 1.50 10.36 -1.44
C THR A 153 0.08 10.30 -0.85
N ARG A 154 -0.62 9.17 -0.96
CA ARG A 154 -1.99 8.99 -0.44
C ARG A 154 -2.07 7.79 0.49
N TRP A 155 -2.25 8.04 1.79
CA TRP A 155 -2.26 7.02 2.84
C TRP A 155 -3.29 5.89 2.65
N ASN A 156 -4.35 6.11 1.87
CA ASN A 156 -5.43 5.15 1.65
C ASN A 156 -5.43 4.52 0.24
N SER A 157 -4.44 4.79 -0.62
CA SER A 157 -4.48 4.33 -2.02
C SER A 157 -4.36 2.82 -2.18
N VAL A 158 -3.55 2.16 -1.34
CA VAL A 158 -3.45 0.70 -1.28
C VAL A 158 -4.82 0.09 -0.96
N PHE A 159 -5.49 0.65 0.05
CA PHE A 159 -6.80 0.20 0.51
C PHE A 159 -7.88 0.41 -0.57
N ASP A 160 -7.96 1.61 -1.15
CA ASP A 160 -8.94 1.92 -2.20
C ASP A 160 -8.75 1.02 -3.43
N MET A 161 -7.49 0.69 -3.76
CA MET A 161 -7.16 -0.23 -4.85
C MET A 161 -7.57 -1.67 -4.53
N THR A 162 -7.29 -2.17 -3.32
CA THR A 162 -7.63 -3.55 -2.93
C THR A 162 -9.13 -3.74 -2.74
N ASP A 163 -9.84 -2.78 -2.16
CA ASP A 163 -11.31 -2.78 -2.03
C ASP A 163 -11.98 -2.84 -3.40
N PHE A 164 -11.46 -2.05 -4.35
CA PHE A 164 -11.89 -2.12 -5.74
C PHE A 164 -11.59 -3.49 -6.37
N ALA A 165 -10.39 -4.04 -6.15
CA ALA A 165 -10.00 -5.34 -6.68
C ALA A 165 -10.92 -6.48 -6.19
N VAL A 166 -11.30 -6.46 -4.91
CA VAL A 166 -12.26 -7.43 -4.34
C VAL A 166 -13.64 -7.27 -4.98
N SER A 167 -14.10 -6.04 -5.17
CA SER A 167 -15.37 -5.74 -5.84
C SER A 167 -15.41 -6.21 -7.30
N TYR A 168 -14.27 -6.22 -7.97
CA TYR A 168 -14.10 -6.64 -9.37
C TYR A 168 -13.39 -8.01 -9.51
N HIS A 169 -13.40 -8.87 -8.49
CA HIS A 169 -12.61 -10.12 -8.50
C HIS A 169 -12.91 -11.04 -9.70
N GLN A 170 -14.17 -11.11 -10.15
CA GLN A 170 -14.57 -11.92 -11.31
C GLN A 170 -13.87 -11.48 -12.61
N VAL A 171 -13.66 -10.17 -12.76
CA VAL A 171 -12.91 -9.60 -13.90
C VAL A 171 -11.43 -9.96 -13.78
N LEU A 172 -10.89 -9.97 -12.57
CA LEU A 172 -9.49 -10.33 -12.31
C LEU A 172 -9.23 -11.81 -12.58
N GLU A 173 -10.12 -12.69 -12.15
CA GLU A 173 -10.07 -14.13 -12.44
C GLU A 173 -10.11 -14.36 -13.96
N ALA A 174 -11.08 -13.76 -14.66
CA ALA A 174 -11.22 -13.89 -16.11
C ALA A 174 -10.02 -13.33 -16.91
N MET A 175 -9.32 -12.33 -16.37
CA MET A 175 -8.10 -11.77 -16.95
C MET A 175 -6.86 -12.63 -16.69
N THR A 176 -6.88 -13.46 -15.64
CA THR A 176 -5.73 -14.26 -15.18
C THR A 176 -5.83 -15.73 -15.59
N ASP A 177 -7.05 -16.24 -15.85
CA ASP A 177 -7.32 -17.63 -16.29
C ASP A 177 -7.07 -17.90 -17.80
N LYS A 178 -6.49 -16.94 -18.52
CA LYS A 178 -6.10 -17.08 -19.94
C LYS A 178 -4.59 -17.23 -20.10
#